data_AF-A0A2A9G1H7-F1
#
_entry.id   AF-A0A2A9G1H7-F1
#
_cell.length_a   1.000
_cell.length_b   1.000
_cell.length_c   1.000
_cell.angle_alpha   90.00
_cell.angle_beta   90.00
_cell.angle_gamma   90.00
#
_symmetry.space_group_name_H-M   'P 1'
#
loop_
_entity.id
_entity.type
_entity.pdbx_description
1 polymer ?
#
loop_
_entity_poly.entity_id
_entity_poly.type
_entity_poly.pdbx_seq_one_letter_code
_entity_poly.pdbx_strand_id
1 'polypeptide(L)'
;MPDGQGVTVISVGVTSVPEPAPEVRGLPVPPAEPRRAARMVVLGDSTAVGLGDPLPRRGGWRGVGPLVAAALGVGEEGYLNLSFTGARMKCVRIDQLPAALAHRPDVAVLVAGMNDTLRPDFDPDRIAEDLTEIVRAFAAVGTTVLPVRFHDHSKVFRLPQSLKRALSARVVELNDAIDQVVEAEGIACLDLDALPGAYDLTAWSVDRLHPSELGHRMLARGFTSLLAEAGFAVPEPVGLTCSGGVEPSTAGHLGWLVAKGVPWLWRRGREFLPYAAVIMWRSFRGHAG
;
A
#
# COMPACT_ATOMS: atom_id res chain seq x y z
N MET A 1 3.02 45.32 96.06
CA MET A 1 4.01 44.57 96.85
C MET A 1 3.22 43.64 97.77
N PRO A 2 3.41 42.31 97.77
CA PRO A 2 4.63 41.55 97.44
C PRO A 2 4.42 40.36 96.44
N ASP A 3 5.50 39.62 96.23
CA ASP A 3 5.65 38.17 95.97
C ASP A 3 5.08 37.45 94.72
N GLY A 4 5.94 36.61 94.13
CA GLY A 4 5.56 35.21 93.89
C GLY A 4 5.90 34.57 92.54
N GLN A 5 7.06 33.91 92.48
CA GLN A 5 7.32 32.53 92.00
C GLN A 5 6.95 32.05 90.57
N GLY A 6 7.81 31.15 90.05
CA GLY A 6 7.49 30.09 89.07
C GLY A 6 8.33 30.14 87.79
N VAL A 7 9.50 29.51 87.65
CA VAL A 7 9.81 28.07 87.45
C VAL A 7 9.63 27.57 85.99
N THR A 8 10.79 27.29 85.36
CA THR A 8 11.20 26.12 84.51
C THR A 8 10.57 25.83 83.13
N VAL A 9 11.44 25.97 82.10
CA VAL A 9 11.83 25.07 80.98
C VAL A 9 10.77 24.17 80.31
N ILE A 10 10.74 24.18 78.96
CA ILE A 10 10.82 23.00 78.05
C ILE A 10 11.12 23.50 76.61
N SER A 11 12.17 22.93 76.00
CA SER A 11 12.47 22.99 74.56
C SER A 11 11.54 22.03 73.80
N VAL A 12 11.18 22.33 72.54
CA VAL A 12 11.49 21.57 71.30
C VAL A 12 10.57 22.10 70.18
N GLY A 13 11.10 22.33 68.96
CA GLY A 13 10.24 22.47 67.78
C GLY A 13 11.00 22.92 66.53
N VAL A 14 11.65 21.98 65.86
CA VAL A 14 12.31 22.15 64.54
C VAL A 14 11.29 22.58 63.49
N THR A 15 11.56 23.65 62.76
CA THR A 15 10.73 24.15 61.65
C THR A 15 11.09 23.40 60.37
N SER A 16 10.18 22.56 59.87
CA SER A 16 10.28 21.95 58.53
C SER A 16 9.78 22.92 57.47
N VAL A 17 10.53 23.02 56.37
CA VAL A 17 10.18 23.78 55.15
C VAL A 17 9.05 23.02 54.42
N PRO A 18 8.00 23.69 53.89
CA PRO A 18 6.93 23.00 53.19
C PRO A 18 7.38 22.50 51.81
N GLU A 19 7.08 21.24 51.54
CA GLU A 19 7.33 20.53 50.28
C GLU A 19 6.45 21.10 49.15
N PRO A 20 6.96 21.31 47.92
CA PRO A 20 6.14 21.78 46.81
C PRO A 20 5.08 20.74 46.44
N ALA A 21 3.88 21.21 46.15
CA ALA A 21 2.75 20.36 45.77
C ALA A 21 3.08 19.50 44.53
N PRO A 22 2.65 18.23 44.49
CA PRO A 22 2.93 17.36 43.36
C PRO A 22 2.31 17.92 42.08
N GLU A 23 3.12 17.99 41.04
CA GLU A 23 2.73 18.34 39.69
C GLU A 23 1.58 17.42 39.25
N VAL A 24 0.39 17.99 39.02
CA VAL A 24 -0.75 17.25 38.52
C VAL A 24 -0.39 16.79 37.11
N ARG A 25 0.03 15.53 36.97
CA ARG A 25 0.12 14.86 35.67
C ARG A 25 -1.19 15.10 34.94
N GLY A 26 -1.11 15.87 33.84
CA GLY A 26 -2.26 16.11 32.99
C GLY A 26 -2.96 14.81 32.68
N LEU A 27 -4.29 14.81 32.82
CA LEU A 27 -5.12 13.69 32.39
C LEU A 27 -4.72 13.30 30.96
N PRO A 28 -4.67 12.00 30.62
CA PRO A 28 -4.42 11.57 29.25
C PRO A 28 -5.36 12.35 28.32
N VAL A 29 -4.81 13.09 27.36
CA VAL A 29 -5.62 13.66 26.29
C VAL A 29 -6.37 12.49 25.68
N PRO A 30 -7.72 12.48 25.70
CA PRO A 30 -8.47 11.40 25.09
C PRO A 30 -8.01 11.29 23.63
N PRO A 31 -7.80 10.07 23.10
CA PRO A 31 -7.42 9.91 21.71
C PRO A 31 -8.39 10.72 20.84
N ALA A 32 -7.86 11.55 19.96
CA ALA A 32 -8.67 12.36 19.06
C ALA A 32 -9.68 11.46 18.34
N GLU A 33 -10.93 11.90 18.23
CA GLU A 33 -11.95 11.12 17.55
C GLU A 33 -11.49 10.77 16.12
N PRO A 34 -11.64 9.51 15.68
CA PRO A 34 -11.19 9.10 14.35
C PRO A 34 -11.88 9.93 13.26
N ARG A 35 -11.08 10.47 12.33
CA ARG A 35 -11.58 11.29 11.21
C ARG A 35 -12.27 10.41 10.17
N ARG A 36 -13.36 10.89 9.57
CA ARG A 36 -14.02 10.20 8.45
C ARG A 36 -13.39 10.62 7.14
N ALA A 37 -13.12 9.67 6.25
CA ALA A 37 -12.81 9.96 4.86
C ALA A 37 -14.13 10.22 4.11
N ALA A 38 -14.21 11.34 3.40
CA ALA A 38 -15.31 11.66 2.50
C ALA A 38 -14.96 11.33 1.05
N ARG A 39 -13.66 11.41 0.69
CA ARG A 39 -13.18 11.15 -0.67
C ARG A 39 -11.94 10.28 -0.67
N MET A 40 -11.92 9.35 -1.60
CA MET A 40 -10.82 8.43 -1.81
C MET A 40 -10.49 8.31 -3.30
N VAL A 41 -9.19 8.32 -3.62
CA VAL A 41 -8.70 7.96 -4.94
C VAL A 41 -7.88 6.66 -4.92
N VAL A 42 -7.96 5.93 -6.03
CA VAL A 42 -7.11 4.78 -6.33
C VAL A 42 -6.30 5.07 -7.59
N LEU A 43 -5.00 4.82 -7.48
CA LEU A 43 -4.00 5.11 -8.49
C LEU A 43 -3.15 3.87 -8.74
N GLY A 44 -2.65 3.75 -9.96
CA GLY A 44 -1.65 2.76 -10.32
C GLY A 44 -2.03 1.88 -11.49
N ASP A 45 -1.67 0.61 -11.39
CA ASP A 45 -1.69 -0.33 -12.50
C ASP A 45 -2.86 -1.34 -12.47
N SER A 46 -2.70 -2.50 -13.13
CA SER A 46 -3.73 -3.53 -13.19
C SER A 46 -4.16 -4.08 -11.83
N THR A 47 -3.27 -4.08 -10.83
CA THR A 47 -3.64 -4.46 -9.46
C THR A 47 -4.63 -3.45 -8.88
N ALA A 48 -4.36 -2.15 -9.05
CA ALA A 48 -5.28 -1.07 -8.65
C ALA A 48 -6.60 -1.05 -9.45
N VAL A 49 -6.58 -1.48 -10.72
CA VAL A 49 -7.81 -1.65 -11.53
C VAL A 49 -8.70 -2.76 -10.95
N GLY A 50 -8.12 -3.72 -10.24
CA GLY A 50 -8.84 -4.84 -9.63
C GLY A 50 -8.80 -6.14 -10.42
N LEU A 51 -7.90 -6.26 -11.40
CA LEU A 51 -7.80 -7.49 -12.20
C LEU A 51 -7.70 -8.72 -11.27
N GLY A 52 -8.46 -9.76 -11.61
CA GLY A 52 -8.56 -11.01 -10.84
C GLY A 52 -9.75 -11.10 -9.87
N ASP A 53 -10.56 -10.05 -9.71
CA ASP A 53 -11.81 -10.04 -8.92
C ASP A 53 -13.04 -9.66 -9.79
N PRO A 54 -13.56 -10.58 -10.63
CA PRO A 54 -14.56 -10.27 -11.66
C PRO A 54 -15.97 -10.10 -11.09
N LEU A 55 -16.72 -9.11 -11.60
CA LEU A 55 -18.10 -8.87 -11.20
C LEU A 55 -19.15 -9.61 -12.08
N PRO A 56 -20.20 -10.22 -11.47
CA PRO A 56 -21.11 -11.15 -12.16
C PRO A 56 -22.05 -10.56 -13.23
N ARG A 57 -22.29 -9.24 -13.28
CA ARG A 57 -23.42 -8.69 -14.07
C ARG A 57 -23.10 -7.61 -15.10
N ARG A 58 -21.91 -7.00 -15.09
CA ARG A 58 -21.59 -5.88 -16.00
C ARG A 58 -20.28 -6.03 -16.78
N GLY A 59 -19.53 -7.12 -16.53
CA GLY A 59 -18.11 -7.12 -16.88
C GLY A 59 -17.35 -6.10 -16.03
N GLY A 60 -16.03 -6.26 -15.96
CA GLY A 60 -15.18 -5.43 -15.10
C GLY A 60 -14.82 -6.10 -13.79
N TRP A 61 -14.11 -5.32 -12.98
CA TRP A 61 -13.36 -5.79 -11.82
C TRP A 61 -13.76 -4.98 -10.60
N ARG A 62 -13.93 -5.64 -9.45
CA ARG A 62 -14.15 -4.92 -8.19
C ARG A 62 -12.82 -4.41 -7.65
N GLY A 63 -11.93 -5.32 -7.25
CA GLY A 63 -10.59 -4.95 -6.78
C GLY A 63 -10.53 -4.34 -5.39
N VAL A 64 -9.33 -3.94 -4.99
CA VAL A 64 -9.03 -3.35 -3.66
C VAL A 64 -9.79 -2.04 -3.40
N GLY A 65 -9.99 -1.21 -4.42
CA GLY A 65 -10.53 0.15 -4.26
C GLY A 65 -11.90 0.22 -3.61
N PRO A 66 -12.94 -0.43 -4.20
CA PRO A 66 -14.28 -0.45 -3.61
C PRO A 66 -14.32 -1.09 -2.22
N LEU A 67 -13.44 -2.06 -1.94
CA LEU A 67 -13.36 -2.72 -0.63
C LEU A 67 -12.86 -1.76 0.45
N VAL A 68 -11.82 -0.96 0.15
CA VAL A 68 -11.32 0.07 1.06
C VAL A 68 -12.33 1.21 1.21
N ALA A 69 -12.94 1.67 0.12
CA ALA A 69 -13.94 2.73 0.15
C ALA A 69 -15.15 2.36 1.03
N ALA A 70 -15.67 1.14 0.86
CA ALA A 70 -16.75 0.61 1.71
C ALA A 70 -16.32 0.57 3.18
N ALA A 71 -15.11 0.06 3.47
CA ALA A 71 -14.62 -0.05 4.83
C ALA A 71 -14.46 1.29 5.55
N LEU A 72 -14.16 2.36 4.80
CA LEU A 72 -14.08 3.74 5.30
C LEU A 72 -15.45 4.45 5.36
N GLY A 73 -16.49 3.87 4.76
CA GLY A 73 -17.80 4.51 4.60
C GLY A 73 -17.82 5.62 3.53
N VAL A 74 -16.90 5.57 2.56
CA VAL A 74 -16.87 6.50 1.42
C VAL A 74 -17.94 6.09 0.42
N GLY A 75 -18.90 6.99 0.15
CA GLY A 75 -19.96 6.76 -0.83
C GLY A 75 -19.45 6.78 -2.27
N GLU A 76 -20.27 6.32 -3.22
CA GLU A 76 -19.92 6.20 -4.64
C GLU A 76 -19.37 7.51 -5.25
N GLU A 77 -20.00 8.65 -4.92
CA GLU A 77 -19.58 9.99 -5.38
C GLU A 77 -18.22 10.45 -4.79
N GLY A 78 -17.80 9.85 -3.67
CA GLY A 78 -16.53 10.14 -3.02
C GLY A 78 -15.38 9.28 -3.55
N TYR A 79 -15.67 8.22 -4.30
CA TYR A 79 -14.70 7.26 -4.79
C TYR A 79 -14.32 7.52 -6.26
N LEU A 80 -13.03 7.52 -6.54
CA LEU A 80 -12.52 7.63 -7.91
C LEU A 80 -11.34 6.68 -8.15
N ASN A 81 -11.42 5.87 -9.21
CA ASN A 81 -10.31 5.02 -9.65
C ASN A 81 -9.75 5.53 -10.98
N LEU A 82 -8.48 5.93 -10.96
CA LEU A 82 -7.75 6.48 -12.11
C LEU A 82 -6.72 5.50 -12.68
N SER A 83 -6.62 4.31 -12.07
CA SER A 83 -5.67 3.28 -12.50
C SER A 83 -6.00 2.72 -13.87
N PHE A 84 -4.96 2.24 -14.56
CA PHE A 84 -5.12 1.52 -15.82
C PHE A 84 -4.04 0.45 -15.98
N THR A 85 -4.36 -0.60 -16.74
CA THR A 85 -3.45 -1.73 -16.96
C THR A 85 -2.16 -1.30 -17.63
N GLY A 86 -1.02 -1.70 -17.05
CA GLY A 86 0.32 -1.43 -17.59
C GLY A 86 0.89 -0.06 -17.21
N ALA A 87 0.20 0.71 -16.36
CA ALA A 87 0.73 1.96 -15.82
C ALA A 87 2.07 1.72 -15.12
N ARG A 88 3.01 2.62 -15.39
CA ARG A 88 4.30 2.77 -14.71
C ARG A 88 4.22 3.90 -13.69
N MET A 89 5.21 4.04 -12.80
CA MET A 89 5.22 5.14 -11.81
C MET A 89 5.08 6.51 -12.49
N LYS A 90 5.78 6.73 -13.60
CA LYS A 90 5.64 7.93 -14.45
C LYS A 90 4.21 8.19 -14.94
N CYS A 91 3.48 7.14 -15.31
CA CYS A 91 2.08 7.27 -15.74
C CYS A 91 1.19 7.75 -14.59
N VAL A 92 1.45 7.27 -13.38
CA VAL A 92 0.74 7.76 -12.20
C VAL A 92 0.97 9.26 -12.05
N ARG A 93 2.22 9.70 -12.12
CA ARG A 93 2.57 11.10 -11.94
C ARG A 93 2.00 12.01 -13.04
N ILE A 94 2.11 11.62 -14.30
CA ILE A 94 1.77 12.49 -15.43
C ILE A 94 0.29 12.38 -15.80
N ASP A 95 -0.25 11.17 -15.82
CA ASP A 95 -1.57 10.91 -16.39
C ASP A 95 -2.67 10.87 -15.32
N GLN A 96 -2.37 10.33 -14.13
CA GLN A 96 -3.38 10.07 -13.09
C GLN A 96 -3.42 11.16 -12.02
N LEU A 97 -2.27 11.63 -11.55
CA LEU A 97 -2.15 12.59 -10.45
C LEU A 97 -2.94 13.90 -10.70
N PRO A 98 -2.95 14.52 -11.89
CA PRO A 98 -3.69 15.77 -12.09
C PRO A 98 -5.20 15.62 -11.81
N ALA A 99 -5.81 14.53 -12.30
CA ALA A 99 -7.22 14.24 -12.06
C ALA A 99 -7.48 13.86 -10.60
N ALA A 100 -6.53 13.18 -9.95
CA ALA A 100 -6.63 12.83 -8.54
C ALA A 100 -6.64 14.06 -7.64
N LEU A 101 -5.75 15.03 -7.89
CA LEU A 101 -5.71 16.29 -7.14
C LEU A 101 -6.99 17.11 -7.34
N ALA A 102 -7.56 17.10 -8.55
CA ALA A 102 -8.84 17.75 -8.82
C ALA A 102 -10.00 17.15 -8.01
N HIS A 103 -9.95 15.85 -7.71
CA HIS A 103 -10.94 15.17 -6.86
C HIS A 103 -10.88 15.59 -5.38
N ARG A 104 -9.74 16.12 -4.93
CA ARG A 104 -9.45 16.51 -3.53
C ARG A 104 -9.73 15.37 -2.53
N PRO A 105 -9.02 14.24 -2.64
CA PRO A 105 -9.20 13.09 -1.76
C PRO A 105 -8.67 13.34 -0.34
N ASP A 106 -9.29 12.71 0.64
CA ASP A 106 -8.70 12.54 1.97
C ASP A 106 -7.68 11.39 1.98
N VAL A 107 -7.92 10.37 1.15
CA VAL A 107 -7.12 9.15 1.04
C VAL A 107 -6.73 8.86 -0.41
N ALA A 108 -5.46 8.54 -0.65
CA ALA A 108 -4.96 8.02 -1.91
C ALA A 108 -4.30 6.65 -1.70
N VAL A 109 -4.80 5.62 -2.37
CA VAL A 109 -4.15 4.30 -2.44
C VAL A 109 -3.40 4.19 -3.76
N LEU A 110 -2.11 3.85 -3.69
CA LEU A 110 -1.21 3.83 -4.85
C LEU A 110 -0.56 2.45 -5.01
N VAL A 111 -0.82 1.79 -6.15
CA VAL A 111 -0.22 0.49 -6.49
C VAL A 111 0.43 0.56 -7.88
N ALA A 112 1.71 0.89 -7.94
CA ALA A 112 2.48 0.97 -9.19
C ALA A 112 3.97 0.68 -8.94
N GLY A 113 4.70 0.30 -10.00
CA GLY A 113 6.15 0.04 -9.95
C GLY A 113 6.53 -1.33 -10.53
N MET A 114 5.68 -2.34 -10.38
CA MET A 114 5.97 -3.68 -10.91
C MET A 114 6.07 -3.70 -12.45
N ASN A 115 5.34 -2.84 -13.16
CA ASN A 115 5.48 -2.72 -14.61
C ASN A 115 6.81 -2.09 -15.05
N ASP A 116 7.44 -1.28 -14.20
CA ASP A 116 8.73 -0.65 -14.46
C ASP A 116 9.85 -1.69 -14.44
N THR A 117 9.84 -2.62 -13.47
CA THR A 117 10.86 -3.69 -13.35
C THR A 117 10.93 -4.59 -14.59
N LEU A 118 9.86 -4.63 -15.38
CA LEU A 118 9.74 -5.43 -16.59
C LEU A 118 10.22 -4.71 -17.84
N ARG A 119 10.72 -3.47 -17.71
CA ARG A 119 11.19 -2.67 -18.85
C ARG A 119 12.71 -2.65 -18.99
N PRO A 120 13.25 -2.57 -20.23
CA PRO A 120 14.68 -2.38 -20.43
C PRO A 120 15.21 -1.08 -19.80
N ASP A 121 14.40 -0.02 -19.79
CA ASP A 121 14.70 1.31 -19.25
C ASP A 121 14.36 1.45 -17.75
N PHE A 122 14.29 0.35 -17.02
CA PHE A 122 14.09 0.36 -15.56
C PHE A 122 15.20 1.16 -14.89
N ASP A 123 14.79 2.12 -14.06
CA ASP A 123 15.65 3.08 -13.38
C ASP A 123 15.03 3.38 -12.00
N PRO A 124 15.57 2.83 -10.91
CA PRO A 124 15.00 2.99 -9.57
C PRO A 124 15.05 4.45 -9.08
N ASP A 125 16.05 5.23 -9.49
CA ASP A 125 16.18 6.64 -9.09
C ASP A 125 15.02 7.46 -9.66
N ARG A 126 14.67 7.23 -10.93
CA ARG A 126 13.49 7.87 -11.55
C ARG A 126 12.18 7.48 -10.88
N ILE A 127 12.07 6.25 -10.39
CA ILE A 127 10.89 5.80 -9.66
C ILE A 127 10.79 6.54 -8.32
N ALA A 128 11.90 6.71 -7.61
CA ALA A 128 11.95 7.51 -6.39
C ALA A 128 11.55 8.97 -6.68
N GLU A 129 12.12 9.59 -7.72
CA GLU A 129 11.76 10.96 -8.14
C GLU A 129 10.25 11.09 -8.44
N ASP A 130 9.71 10.21 -9.27
CA ASP A 130 8.29 10.24 -9.64
C ASP A 130 7.38 10.02 -8.40
N LEU A 131 7.74 9.09 -7.51
CA LEU A 131 6.99 8.81 -6.28
C LEU A 131 7.07 9.98 -5.30
N THR A 132 8.23 10.59 -5.10
CA THR A 132 8.41 11.80 -4.27
C THR A 132 7.50 12.93 -4.76
N GLU A 133 7.44 13.19 -6.06
CA GLU A 133 6.54 14.20 -6.62
C GLU A 133 5.06 13.89 -6.34
N ILE A 134 4.65 12.63 -6.53
CA ILE A 134 3.27 12.19 -6.22
C ILE A 134 2.95 12.41 -4.74
N VAL A 135 3.83 11.95 -3.84
CA VAL A 135 3.64 12.04 -2.39
C VAL A 135 3.55 13.49 -1.93
N ARG A 136 4.49 14.34 -2.37
CA ARG A 136 4.51 15.76 -2.00
C ARG A 136 3.31 16.52 -2.55
N ALA A 137 2.84 16.19 -3.75
CA ALA A 137 1.65 16.82 -4.31
C ALA A 137 0.39 16.48 -3.49
N PHE A 138 0.24 15.24 -3.01
CA PHE A 138 -0.84 14.85 -2.11
C PHE A 138 -0.70 15.48 -0.72
N ALA A 139 0.50 15.49 -0.16
CA ALA A 139 0.78 16.11 1.13
C ALA A 139 0.42 17.61 1.13
N ALA A 140 0.72 18.32 0.03
CA ALA A 140 0.42 19.74 -0.13
C ALA A 140 -1.08 20.07 -0.07
N VAL A 141 -1.96 19.08 -0.32
CA VAL A 141 -3.42 19.22 -0.23
C VAL A 141 -4.04 18.46 0.94
N GLY A 142 -3.21 17.92 1.84
CA GLY A 142 -3.65 17.22 3.05
C GLY A 142 -4.15 15.79 2.83
N THR A 143 -3.88 15.18 1.67
CA THR A 143 -4.26 13.79 1.38
C THR A 143 -3.29 12.82 2.06
N THR A 144 -3.83 11.80 2.74
CA THR A 144 -3.03 10.65 3.21
C THR A 144 -2.81 9.67 2.05
N VAL A 145 -1.58 9.57 1.56
CA VAL A 145 -1.19 8.66 0.47
C VAL A 145 -0.53 7.40 1.04
N LEU A 146 -0.93 6.23 0.52
CA LEU A 146 -0.39 4.93 0.89
C LEU A 146 0.13 4.19 -0.35
N PRO A 147 1.45 4.21 -0.61
CA PRO A 147 2.09 3.34 -1.58
C PRO A 147 2.21 1.89 -1.05
N VAL A 148 2.74 1.00 -1.90
CA VAL A 148 3.00 -0.39 -1.55
C VAL A 148 4.46 -0.77 -1.81
N ARG A 149 5.02 -1.64 -0.97
CA ARG A 149 6.21 -2.43 -1.29
C ARG A 149 5.78 -3.77 -1.86
N PHE A 150 6.52 -4.30 -2.83
CA PHE A 150 6.12 -5.52 -3.52
C PHE A 150 6.81 -6.76 -2.95
N HIS A 151 6.06 -7.86 -2.85
CA HIS A 151 6.64 -9.18 -2.63
C HIS A 151 7.46 -9.63 -3.86
N ASP A 152 8.28 -10.67 -3.69
CA ASP A 152 9.10 -11.19 -4.78
C ASP A 152 8.24 -11.99 -5.78
N HIS A 153 7.86 -11.34 -6.87
CA HIS A 153 7.06 -11.94 -7.94
C HIS A 153 7.77 -13.10 -8.65
N SER A 154 9.11 -13.21 -8.54
CA SER A 154 9.86 -14.34 -9.12
C SER A 154 9.51 -15.70 -8.49
N LYS A 155 8.96 -15.68 -7.26
CA LYS A 155 8.45 -16.87 -6.57
C LYS A 155 7.13 -17.36 -7.16
N VAL A 156 6.37 -16.47 -7.79
CA VAL A 156 5.05 -16.77 -8.36
C VAL A 156 5.16 -17.14 -9.85
N PHE A 157 6.03 -16.46 -10.61
CA PHE A 157 6.21 -16.76 -12.03
C PHE A 157 7.02 -18.04 -12.31
N ARG A 158 6.55 -18.82 -13.30
CA ARG A 158 7.31 -19.93 -13.87
C ARG A 158 8.30 -19.43 -14.93
N LEU A 159 9.44 -18.92 -14.48
CA LEU A 159 10.52 -18.43 -15.34
C LEU A 159 11.80 -19.27 -15.21
N PRO A 160 12.69 -19.27 -16.23
CA PRO A 160 14.05 -19.80 -16.10
C PRO A 160 14.80 -19.12 -14.95
N GLN A 161 15.73 -19.83 -14.30
CA GLN A 161 16.39 -19.36 -13.08
C GLN A 161 17.12 -18.02 -13.26
N SER A 162 17.73 -17.78 -14.42
CA SER A 162 18.41 -16.51 -14.73
C SER A 162 17.44 -15.32 -14.76
N LEU A 163 16.26 -15.51 -15.35
CA LEU A 163 15.19 -14.50 -15.37
C LEU A 163 14.58 -14.29 -13.99
N LYS A 164 14.41 -15.36 -13.19
CA LYS A 164 13.96 -15.23 -11.79
C LYS A 164 14.90 -14.34 -10.98
N ARG A 165 16.20 -14.61 -11.04
CA ARG A 165 17.22 -13.79 -10.35
C ARG A 165 17.21 -12.34 -10.82
N ALA A 166 17.13 -12.11 -12.12
CA ALA A 166 17.10 -10.76 -12.67
C ALA A 166 15.84 -9.98 -12.25
N LEU A 167 14.68 -10.64 -12.23
CA LEU A 167 13.44 -10.01 -11.75
C LEU A 167 13.50 -9.74 -10.24
N SER A 168 13.93 -10.72 -9.44
CA SER A 168 14.06 -10.58 -7.99
C SER A 168 14.99 -9.40 -7.64
N ALA A 169 16.14 -9.28 -8.31
CA ALA A 169 17.05 -8.14 -8.13
C ALA A 169 16.37 -6.78 -8.43
N ARG A 170 15.60 -6.68 -9.50
CA ARG A 170 14.86 -5.44 -9.82
C ARG A 170 13.72 -5.14 -8.86
N VAL A 171 13.09 -6.16 -8.28
CA VAL A 171 12.07 -5.96 -7.23
C VAL A 171 12.73 -5.44 -5.95
N VAL A 172 13.95 -5.90 -5.62
CA VAL A 172 14.75 -5.33 -4.53
C VAL A 172 15.05 -3.85 -4.81
N GLU A 173 15.62 -3.54 -5.99
CA GLU A 173 15.91 -2.15 -6.39
C GLU A 173 14.67 -1.24 -6.37
N LEU A 174 13.51 -1.77 -6.80
CA LEU A 174 12.23 -1.06 -6.71
C LEU A 174 11.82 -0.77 -5.26
N ASN A 175 11.89 -1.78 -4.40
CA ASN A 175 11.50 -1.63 -3.00
C ASN A 175 12.45 -0.69 -2.24
N ASP A 176 13.76 -0.73 -2.53
CA ASP A 176 14.74 0.18 -1.95
C ASP A 176 14.44 1.64 -2.35
N ALA A 177 14.05 1.89 -3.60
CA ALA A 177 13.61 3.21 -4.04
C ALA A 177 12.33 3.69 -3.32
N ILE A 178 11.37 2.79 -3.10
CA ILE A 178 10.14 3.08 -2.36
C ILE A 178 10.46 3.39 -0.89
N ASP A 179 11.33 2.60 -0.26
CA ASP A 179 11.76 2.78 1.13
C ASP A 179 12.41 4.14 1.35
N GLN A 180 13.29 4.57 0.44
CA GLN A 180 13.92 5.88 0.50
C GLN A 180 12.88 7.01 0.55
N VAL A 181 11.84 6.94 -0.28
CA VAL A 181 10.78 7.97 -0.29
C VAL A 181 9.91 7.88 0.95
N VAL A 182 9.55 6.68 1.37
CA VAL A 182 8.74 6.42 2.57
C VAL A 182 9.42 6.97 3.82
N GLU A 183 10.71 6.72 3.98
CA GLU A 183 11.52 7.23 5.10
C GLU A 183 11.68 8.75 5.01
N ALA A 184 12.02 9.29 3.84
CA ALA A 184 12.26 10.73 3.66
C ALA A 184 11.00 11.58 3.85
N GLU A 185 9.84 11.10 3.42
CA GLU A 185 8.57 11.84 3.49
C GLU A 185 7.73 11.47 4.73
N GLY A 186 8.16 10.47 5.51
CA GLY A 186 7.51 10.08 6.77
C GLY A 186 6.08 9.54 6.59
N ILE A 187 5.83 8.83 5.49
CA ILE A 187 4.51 8.27 5.17
C ILE A 187 4.44 6.78 5.51
N ALA A 188 3.24 6.23 5.70
CA ALA A 188 3.05 4.80 5.84
C ALA A 188 3.07 4.10 4.47
N CYS A 189 3.50 2.84 4.43
CA CYS A 189 3.55 2.02 3.22
C CYS A 189 3.07 0.61 3.52
N LEU A 190 2.25 0.05 2.63
CA LEU A 190 1.79 -1.33 2.76
C LEU A 190 2.82 -2.30 2.21
N ASP A 191 3.39 -3.15 3.06
CA ASP A 191 4.28 -4.21 2.62
C ASP A 191 3.50 -5.45 2.18
N LEU A 192 3.52 -5.74 0.88
CA LEU A 192 2.85 -6.90 0.30
C LEU A 192 3.56 -8.22 0.62
N ASP A 193 4.85 -8.22 0.96
CA ASP A 193 5.58 -9.43 1.36
C ASP A 193 5.20 -9.86 2.79
N ALA A 194 4.92 -8.88 3.65
CA ALA A 194 4.53 -9.10 5.03
C ALA A 194 3.05 -9.49 5.22
N LEU A 195 2.21 -9.40 4.17
CA LEU A 195 0.81 -9.76 4.26
C LEU A 195 0.64 -11.27 4.55
N PRO A 196 -0.07 -11.67 5.62
CA PRO A 196 -0.29 -13.08 5.93
C PRO A 196 -0.98 -13.82 4.78
N GLY A 197 -0.30 -14.81 4.20
CA GLY A 197 -0.81 -15.57 3.06
C GLY A 197 -0.50 -14.97 1.68
N ALA A 198 0.40 -13.98 1.57
CA ALA A 198 0.76 -13.35 0.29
C ALA A 198 1.18 -14.34 -0.80
N TYR A 199 1.76 -15.49 -0.40
CA TYR A 199 2.19 -16.56 -1.30
C TYR A 199 1.22 -17.75 -1.38
N ASP A 200 0.07 -17.69 -0.71
CA ASP A 200 -0.98 -18.71 -0.83
C ASP A 200 -1.58 -18.65 -2.23
N LEU A 201 -1.60 -19.78 -2.93
CA LEU A 201 -2.16 -19.91 -4.28
C LEU A 201 -3.61 -19.41 -4.39
N THR A 202 -4.38 -19.40 -3.31
CA THR A 202 -5.76 -18.90 -3.29
C THR A 202 -5.85 -17.37 -3.30
N ALA A 203 -4.80 -16.66 -2.87
CA ALA A 203 -4.71 -15.19 -2.95
C ALA A 203 -4.44 -14.69 -4.38
N TRP A 204 -4.15 -15.61 -5.31
CA TRP A 204 -3.80 -15.32 -6.70
C TRP A 204 -4.90 -15.71 -7.66
N SER A 205 -5.14 -14.85 -8.65
CA SER A 205 -6.01 -15.16 -9.78
C SER A 205 -5.41 -16.29 -10.64
N VAL A 206 -6.20 -16.79 -11.59
CA VAL A 206 -5.82 -17.91 -12.47
C VAL A 206 -4.53 -17.62 -13.24
N ASP A 207 -4.26 -16.36 -13.56
CA ASP A 207 -3.03 -15.95 -14.26
C ASP A 207 -1.77 -15.96 -13.40
N ARG A 208 -1.91 -16.19 -12.08
CA ARG A 208 -0.80 -16.18 -11.10
C ARG A 208 0.01 -14.87 -11.12
N LEU A 209 -0.63 -13.78 -11.54
CA LEU A 209 -0.03 -12.46 -11.67
C LEU A 209 -0.83 -11.41 -10.92
N HIS A 210 -2.15 -11.52 -10.95
CA HIS A 210 -3.03 -10.58 -10.26
C HIS A 210 -3.65 -11.22 -9.02
N PRO A 211 -4.02 -10.42 -8.00
CA PRO A 211 -4.73 -10.94 -6.83
C PRO A 211 -6.10 -11.51 -7.22
N SER A 212 -6.51 -12.60 -6.58
CA SER A 212 -7.90 -13.07 -6.62
C SER A 212 -8.81 -12.14 -5.80
N GLU A 213 -10.11 -12.43 -5.72
CA GLU A 213 -10.99 -11.80 -4.73
C GLU A 213 -10.38 -11.81 -3.32
N LEU A 214 -9.85 -12.96 -2.88
CA LEU A 214 -9.21 -13.08 -1.56
C LEU A 214 -7.99 -12.17 -1.47
N GLY A 215 -7.14 -12.15 -2.49
CA GLY A 215 -5.97 -11.27 -2.53
C GLY A 215 -6.35 -9.79 -2.44
N HIS A 216 -7.37 -9.34 -3.17
CA HIS A 216 -7.87 -7.96 -3.08
C HIS A 216 -8.44 -7.62 -1.70
N ARG A 217 -9.09 -8.56 -1.02
CA ARG A 217 -9.52 -8.40 0.38
C ARG A 217 -8.36 -8.30 1.36
N MET A 218 -7.30 -9.08 1.14
CA MET A 218 -6.07 -8.99 1.94
C MET A 218 -5.40 -7.63 1.78
N LEU A 219 -5.29 -7.12 0.55
CA LEU A 219 -4.80 -5.77 0.26
C LEU A 219 -5.66 -4.72 0.97
N ALA A 220 -6.98 -4.80 0.80
CA ALA A 220 -7.90 -3.83 1.38
C ALA A 220 -7.82 -3.80 2.90
N ARG A 221 -7.74 -4.98 3.55
CA ARG A 221 -7.52 -5.08 4.99
C ARG A 221 -6.22 -4.40 5.42
N GLY A 222 -5.12 -4.68 4.72
CA GLY A 222 -3.83 -4.03 4.98
C GLY A 222 -3.89 -2.50 4.89
N PHE A 223 -4.48 -1.97 3.81
CA PHE A 223 -4.67 -0.52 3.67
C PHE A 223 -5.55 0.06 4.79
N THR A 224 -6.67 -0.58 5.13
CA THR A 224 -7.56 -0.06 6.19
C THR A 224 -6.91 -0.10 7.57
N SER A 225 -6.01 -1.06 7.84
CA SER A 225 -5.21 -1.07 9.07
C SER A 225 -4.28 0.15 9.15
N LEU A 226 -3.53 0.44 8.08
CA LEU A 226 -2.66 1.63 8.03
C LEU A 226 -3.46 2.93 8.12
N LEU A 227 -4.66 2.99 7.52
CA LEU A 227 -5.53 4.16 7.62
C LEU A 227 -6.08 4.37 9.03
N ALA A 228 -6.43 3.28 9.73
CA ALA A 228 -6.83 3.35 11.14
C ALA A 228 -5.69 3.87 12.02
N GLU A 229 -4.45 3.41 11.80
CA GLU A 229 -3.25 3.93 12.47
C GLU A 229 -3.01 5.42 12.15
N ALA A 230 -3.33 5.84 10.92
CA ALA A 230 -3.33 7.25 10.50
C ALA A 230 -4.56 8.06 10.98
N GLY A 231 -5.33 7.51 11.92
CA GLY A 231 -6.44 8.16 12.60
C GLY A 231 -7.77 8.18 11.86
N PHE A 232 -7.94 7.42 10.78
CA PHE A 232 -9.23 7.30 10.10
C PHE A 232 -10.20 6.34 10.78
N ALA A 233 -11.49 6.65 10.74
CA ALA A 233 -12.55 5.73 11.08
C ALA A 233 -12.66 4.61 10.03
N VAL A 234 -12.73 3.36 10.49
CA VAL A 234 -13.01 2.17 9.67
C VAL A 234 -14.29 1.50 10.19
N PRO A 235 -15.48 2.05 9.88
CA PRO A 235 -16.75 1.56 10.42
C PRO A 235 -17.09 0.13 10.00
N GLU A 236 -16.61 -0.33 8.83
CA GLU A 236 -16.92 -1.65 8.29
C GLU A 236 -15.62 -2.42 7.95
N PRO A 237 -15.01 -3.12 8.92
CA PRO A 237 -13.76 -3.86 8.67
C PRO A 237 -13.87 -4.86 7.52
N VAL A 238 -12.82 -4.96 6.70
CA VAL A 238 -12.80 -5.84 5.53
C VAL A 238 -12.78 -7.31 5.95
N GLY A 239 -13.86 -8.03 5.63
CA GLY A 239 -13.91 -9.49 5.77
C GLY A 239 -13.12 -10.22 4.66
N LEU A 240 -12.47 -11.33 5.02
CA LEU A 240 -11.77 -12.19 4.06
C LEU A 240 -12.67 -13.22 3.35
N THR A 241 -13.90 -13.39 3.82
CA THR A 241 -14.87 -14.28 3.16
C THR A 241 -15.21 -13.73 1.79
N CYS A 242 -14.97 -14.54 0.75
CA CYS A 242 -15.34 -14.18 -0.62
C CYS A 242 -16.87 -14.10 -0.74
N SER A 243 -17.36 -13.02 -1.35
CA SER A 243 -18.80 -12.72 -1.49
C SER A 243 -19.14 -11.99 -2.79
N GLY A 244 -18.15 -11.76 -3.68
CA GLY A 244 -18.28 -10.88 -4.84
C GLY A 244 -18.21 -11.53 -6.22
N GLY A 245 -17.55 -12.68 -6.38
CA GLY A 245 -17.19 -13.18 -7.72
C GLY A 245 -17.85 -14.48 -8.14
N VAL A 246 -18.22 -14.56 -9.42
CA VAL A 246 -18.60 -15.80 -10.13
C VAL A 246 -17.58 -16.90 -9.83
N GLU A 247 -18.04 -18.08 -9.41
CA GLU A 247 -17.24 -19.32 -9.37
C GLU A 247 -16.55 -19.49 -10.74
N PRO A 248 -15.22 -19.40 -10.81
CA PRO A 248 -14.53 -19.38 -12.09
C PRO A 248 -14.76 -20.69 -12.85
N SER A 249 -15.59 -20.66 -13.91
CA SER A 249 -15.84 -21.86 -14.71
C SER A 249 -14.66 -22.14 -15.63
N THR A 250 -14.29 -23.41 -15.79
CA THR A 250 -13.18 -23.86 -16.66
C THR A 250 -13.31 -23.37 -18.11
N ALA A 251 -14.54 -23.15 -18.58
CA ALA A 251 -14.81 -22.58 -19.91
C ALA A 251 -14.59 -21.05 -19.96
N GLY A 252 -14.97 -20.32 -18.92
CA GLY A 252 -14.62 -18.90 -18.76
C GLY A 252 -13.10 -18.68 -18.65
N HIS A 253 -12.39 -19.62 -18.03
CA HIS A 253 -10.92 -19.63 -17.93
C HIS A 253 -10.23 -19.65 -19.28
N LEU A 254 -10.63 -20.56 -20.18
CA LEU A 254 -9.99 -20.71 -21.49
C LEU A 254 -10.31 -19.51 -22.40
N GLY A 255 -11.55 -19.02 -22.33
CA GLY A 255 -11.98 -17.82 -23.08
C GLY A 255 -11.20 -16.57 -22.70
N TRP A 256 -10.95 -16.33 -21.40
CA TRP A 256 -10.17 -15.18 -20.94
C TRP A 256 -8.68 -15.28 -21.28
N LEU A 257 -8.06 -16.45 -21.10
CA LEU A 257 -6.66 -16.71 -21.47
C LEU A 257 -6.42 -16.42 -22.96
N VAL A 258 -7.34 -16.85 -23.82
CA VAL A 258 -7.27 -16.62 -25.26
C VAL A 258 -7.57 -15.17 -25.64
N ALA A 259 -8.62 -14.56 -25.08
CA ALA A 259 -9.06 -13.23 -25.51
C ALA A 259 -8.23 -12.07 -24.94
N LYS A 260 -7.67 -12.23 -23.74
CA LYS A 260 -6.96 -11.16 -23.01
C LYS A 260 -5.55 -11.56 -22.59
N GLY A 261 -5.35 -12.80 -22.16
CA GLY A 261 -4.04 -13.33 -21.81
C GLY A 261 -3.07 -13.36 -23.00
N VAL A 262 -3.50 -13.85 -24.17
CA VAL A 262 -2.65 -13.95 -25.37
C VAL A 262 -2.25 -12.58 -25.93
N PRO A 263 -3.15 -11.59 -26.13
CA PRO A 263 -2.74 -10.26 -26.58
C PRO A 263 -1.84 -9.54 -25.58
N TRP A 264 -2.08 -9.72 -24.27
CA TRP A 264 -1.22 -9.21 -23.21
C TRP A 264 0.16 -9.86 -23.26
N LEU A 265 0.24 -11.20 -23.34
CA LEU A 265 1.49 -11.96 -23.40
C LEU A 265 2.25 -11.67 -24.70
N TRP A 266 1.56 -11.39 -25.80
CA TRP A 266 2.16 -10.95 -27.06
C TRP A 266 2.75 -9.53 -26.93
N ARG A 267 1.98 -8.56 -26.42
CA ARG A 267 2.48 -7.19 -26.22
C ARG A 267 3.64 -7.14 -25.23
N ARG A 268 3.48 -7.84 -24.10
CA ARG A 268 4.50 -8.05 -23.06
C ARG A 268 5.71 -8.79 -23.62
N GLY A 269 5.48 -9.84 -24.41
CA GLY A 269 6.52 -10.61 -25.08
C GLY A 269 7.37 -9.73 -25.99
N ARG A 270 6.77 -8.86 -26.82
CA ARG A 270 7.51 -7.91 -27.66
C ARG A 270 8.35 -6.90 -26.87
N GLU A 271 7.88 -6.50 -25.70
CA GLU A 271 8.54 -5.52 -24.85
C GLU A 271 9.63 -6.14 -23.96
N PHE A 272 9.47 -7.41 -23.59
CA PHE A 272 10.37 -8.16 -22.71
C PHE A 272 11.41 -9.00 -23.49
N LEU A 273 11.10 -9.41 -24.73
CA LEU A 273 11.98 -10.23 -25.59
C LEU A 273 13.40 -9.67 -25.74
N PRO A 274 13.62 -8.36 -25.98
CA PRO A 274 14.97 -7.83 -26.12
C PRO A 274 15.77 -7.95 -24.81
N TYR A 275 15.15 -7.66 -23.67
CA TYR A 275 15.79 -7.73 -22.35
C TYR A 275 16.04 -9.18 -21.92
N ALA A 276 15.05 -10.05 -22.07
CA ALA A 276 15.17 -11.48 -21.80
C ALA A 276 16.25 -12.13 -22.66
N ALA A 277 16.33 -11.77 -23.95
CA ALA A 277 17.36 -12.27 -24.85
C ALA A 277 18.77 -11.87 -24.38
N VAL A 278 18.96 -10.63 -23.92
CA VAL A 278 20.25 -10.17 -23.37
C VAL A 278 20.62 -10.93 -22.09
N ILE A 279 19.69 -11.13 -21.16
CA ILE A 279 19.95 -11.90 -19.93
C ILE A 279 20.30 -13.35 -20.25
N MET A 280 19.51 -14.00 -21.11
CA MET A 280 19.74 -15.39 -21.50
C MET A 280 21.07 -15.56 -22.23
N TRP A 281 21.43 -14.62 -23.13
CA TRP A 281 22.70 -14.63 -23.85
C TRP A 281 23.90 -14.45 -22.91
N ARG A 282 23.84 -13.50 -21.97
CA ARG A 282 24.89 -13.32 -20.95
C ARG A 282 25.04 -14.55 -20.07
N SER A 283 23.93 -15.17 -19.66
CA SER A 283 23.95 -16.40 -18.87
C SER A 283 24.57 -17.56 -19.65
N PHE A 284 24.26 -17.70 -20.95
CA PHE A 284 24.82 -18.75 -21.80
C PHE A 284 26.34 -18.58 -21.98
N ARG A 285 26.81 -17.36 -22.24
CA ARG A 285 28.25 -17.08 -22.35
C ARG A 285 29.02 -17.30 -21.05
N GLY A 286 28.40 -17.04 -19.90
CA GLY A 286 29.03 -17.27 -18.59
C GLY A 286 29.16 -18.74 -18.17
N HIS A 287 28.48 -19.68 -18.85
CA HIS A 287 28.63 -21.13 -18.62
C HIS A 287 29.54 -21.82 -19.65
N ALA A 288 30.01 -21.08 -20.66
CA ALA A 288 30.83 -21.59 -21.77
C ALA A 288 32.31 -21.18 -21.66
N GLY A 289 32.73 -20.67 -20.50
CA GLY A 289 34.11 -20.25 -20.21
C GLY A 289 34.60 -20.82 -18.89
#